data_AF-A0A2V2ZVN0-F1
#
_entry.id   AF-A0A2V2ZVN0-F1
#
_cell.length_a   1.000
_cell.length_b   1.000
_cell.length_c   1.000
_cell.angle_alpha   90.00
_cell.angle_beta   90.00
_cell.angle_gamma   90.00
#
_symmetry.space_group_name_H-M   'P 1'
#
loop_
_entity.id
_entity.type
_entity.pdbx_description
1 polymer ?
#
loop_
_entity_poly.entity_id
_entity_poly.type
_entity_poly.pdbx_seq_one_letter_code
_entity_poly.pdbx_strand_id
1 'polypeptide(L)'
;MAKSAAKKFRDKAVREGKRNPESNRSPFAFTDMRTRQTKTKKDHLNTSRHKNRFSEEYRRDGSFYFVLKTFQHNVFLDSLIS
;
A
#
# COMPACT_ATOMS: atom_id res chain seq x y z
N MET A 1 17.06 -17.52 -21.20
CA MET A 1 16.16 -16.71 -22.06
C MET A 1 16.76 -16.51 -23.44
N ALA A 2 16.00 -16.76 -24.50
CA ALA A 2 16.44 -16.47 -25.86
C ALA A 2 16.44 -14.95 -26.11
N LYS A 3 17.49 -14.43 -26.74
CA LYS A 3 17.51 -13.05 -27.25
C LYS A 3 16.50 -12.91 -28.39
N SER A 4 15.84 -11.75 -28.51
CA SER A 4 15.01 -11.44 -29.68
C SER A 4 15.85 -11.44 -30.96
N ALA A 5 15.21 -11.74 -32.10
CA ALA A 5 15.87 -11.71 -33.40
C ALA A 5 16.55 -10.35 -33.66
N ALA A 6 15.86 -9.24 -33.37
CA ALA A 6 16.40 -7.90 -33.51
C ALA A 6 17.68 -7.66 -32.68
N LYS A 7 17.74 -8.19 -31.45
CA LYS A 7 18.95 -8.08 -30.61
C LYS A 7 20.10 -8.90 -31.20
N LYS A 8 19.83 -10.09 -31.73
CA LYS A 8 20.86 -10.92 -32.40
C LYS A 8 21.46 -10.21 -33.63
N PHE A 9 20.64 -9.53 -34.44
CA PHE A 9 21.12 -8.76 -35.59
C PHE A 9 22.01 -7.58 -35.18
N ARG A 10 21.62 -6.84 -34.15
CA ARG A 10 22.44 -5.73 -33.63
C ARG A 10 23.79 -6.21 -33.08
N ASP A 11 23.78 -7.28 -32.28
CA ASP A 11 24.99 -7.91 -31.76
C ASP A 11 25.90 -8.42 -32.90
N LYS A 12 25.32 -8.92 -34.00
CA LYS A 12 26.05 -9.33 -35.20
C LYS A 12 26.72 -8.14 -35.89
N ALA A 13 26.01 -7.04 -36.11
CA ALA A 13 26.55 -5.85 -36.74
C ALA A 13 27.74 -5.26 -35.94
N VAL A 14 27.64 -5.21 -34.61
CA VAL A 14 28.72 -4.77 -33.75
C VAL A 14 29.94 -5.70 -33.84
N ARG A 15 29.72 -7.02 -33.87
CA ARG A 15 30.81 -8.01 -34.04
C ARG A 15 31.53 -7.86 -35.38
N GLU A 16 30.81 -7.48 -36.43
CA GLU A 16 31.36 -7.21 -37.77
C GLU A 16 32.06 -5.84 -37.87
N GLY A 17 32.16 -5.08 -36.77
CA GLY A 17 32.79 -3.75 -36.76
C GLY A 17 31.92 -2.62 -37.32
N LYS A 18 30.63 -2.88 -37.58
CA LYS A 18 29.70 -1.82 -38.00
C LYS A 18 29.38 -0.91 -36.81
N ARG A 19 29.05 0.35 -37.12
CA ARG A 19 28.62 1.34 -36.12
C ARG A 19 27.49 0.78 -35.25
N ASN A 20 27.60 0.97 -33.93
CA ASN A 20 26.62 0.48 -32.97
C ASN A 20 25.24 1.10 -33.24
N PRO A 21 24.19 0.31 -33.58
CA PRO A 21 22.85 0.83 -33.83
C PRO A 21 22.23 1.55 -32.63
N GLU A 22 22.67 1.22 -31.41
CA GLU A 22 22.23 1.92 -30.18
C GLU A 22 22.67 3.38 -30.15
N SER A 23 23.84 3.71 -30.72
CA SER A 23 24.37 5.08 -30.78
C SER A 23 23.62 6.01 -31.72
N ASN A 24 22.77 5.45 -32.59
CA ASN A 24 21.92 6.21 -33.51
C ASN A 24 20.48 6.33 -33.01
N ARG A 25 20.17 5.85 -31.80
CA ARG A 25 18.82 5.98 -31.24
C ARG A 25 18.57 7.41 -30.80
N SER A 26 17.39 7.92 -31.17
CA SER A 26 16.89 9.19 -30.66
C SER A 26 16.72 9.15 -29.13
N PRO A 27 16.92 10.28 -28.42
CA PRO A 27 16.65 10.37 -26.99
C PRO A 27 15.21 10.00 -26.63
N PHE A 28 14.27 10.14 -27.56
CA PHE A 28 12.85 9.77 -27.37
C PHE A 28 12.63 8.28 -27.13
N ALA A 29 13.59 7.43 -27.52
CA ALA A 29 13.51 5.99 -27.28
C ALA A 29 13.56 5.63 -25.78
N PHE A 30 14.12 6.51 -24.94
CA PHE A 30 14.25 6.31 -23.50
C PHE A 30 13.21 7.07 -22.68
N THR A 31 12.59 8.10 -23.25
CA THR A 31 11.56 8.90 -22.58
C THR A 31 10.20 8.23 -22.70
N ASP A 32 9.41 8.24 -21.63
CA ASP A 32 8.01 7.82 -21.70
C ASP A 32 7.18 8.91 -22.39
N MET A 33 6.86 8.70 -23.67
CA MET A 33 6.06 9.61 -24.48
C MET A 33 4.55 9.36 -24.36
N ARG A 34 4.11 8.53 -23.41
CA ARG A 34 2.68 8.30 -23.19
C ARG A 34 2.01 9.57 -22.68
N THR A 35 0.75 9.77 -23.09
CA THR A 35 -0.09 10.83 -22.55
C THR A 35 -0.51 10.48 -21.12
N ARG A 36 -0.51 11.49 -20.24
CA ARG A 36 -0.99 11.31 -18.87
C ARG A 36 -2.49 11.01 -18.91
N GLN A 37 -2.88 9.87 -18.35
CA GLN A 37 -4.28 9.48 -18.21
C GLN A 37 -4.73 9.65 -16.76
N THR A 38 -5.95 10.13 -16.58
CA THR A 38 -6.60 10.16 -15.27
C THR A 38 -7.08 8.76 -14.90
N LYS A 39 -7.30 8.53 -13.60
CA LYS A 39 -7.78 7.24 -13.10
C LYS A 39 -9.17 6.92 -13.63
N THR A 40 -9.42 5.65 -13.94
CA THR A 40 -10.77 5.21 -14.33
C THR A 40 -11.70 5.13 -13.11
N LYS A 41 -13.01 5.04 -13.36
CA LYS A 41 -14.01 4.83 -12.29
C LYS A 41 -13.69 3.61 -11.43
N LYS A 42 -13.25 2.51 -12.06
CA LYS A 42 -12.85 1.27 -11.37
C LYS A 42 -11.63 1.49 -10.47
N ASP A 43 -10.63 2.22 -10.98
CA ASP A 43 -9.41 2.51 -10.21
C ASP A 43 -9.72 3.38 -9.00
N HIS A 44 -10.63 4.34 -9.14
CA HIS A 44 -11.11 5.15 -8.02
C HIS A 44 -11.87 4.32 -6.98
N LEU A 45 -12.79 3.45 -7.39
CA LEU A 45 -13.59 2.63 -6.48
C LEU A 45 -12.73 1.69 -5.63
N ASN A 46 -11.68 1.11 -6.25
CA ASN A 46 -10.78 0.19 -5.58
C ASN A 46 -9.63 0.88 -4.82
N THR A 47 -9.54 2.22 -4.85
CA THR A 47 -8.51 2.95 -4.11
C THR A 47 -9.02 3.33 -2.71
N SER A 48 -8.48 2.72 -1.66
CA SER A 48 -8.67 3.18 -0.28
C SER A 48 -7.53 4.14 0.12
N ARG A 49 -7.61 5.41 -0.32
CA ARG A 49 -6.58 6.41 0.01
C ARG A 49 -6.49 6.69 1.51
N HIS A 50 -7.65 6.76 2.16
CA HIS A 50 -7.77 6.92 3.60
C HIS A 50 -8.40 5.65 4.16
N LYS A 51 -7.67 4.95 5.02
CA LYS A 51 -8.21 3.81 5.75
C LYS A 51 -9.09 4.38 6.85
N ASN A 52 -10.38 4.54 6.59
CA ASN A 52 -11.34 4.62 7.69
C ASN A 52 -11.28 3.24 8.36
N ARG A 53 -10.51 3.14 9.44
CA ARG A 53 -10.64 2.02 10.36
C ARG A 53 -12.06 2.13 10.88
N PHE A 54 -13.00 1.39 10.30
CA PHE A 54 -14.17 0.96 11.06
C PHE A 54 -13.59 0.04 12.12
N SER A 55 -13.06 0.64 13.18
CA SER A 55 -12.34 -0.10 14.17
C SER A 55 -13.35 -1.03 14.84
N GLU A 56 -13.06 -2.33 14.85
CA GLU A 56 -13.64 -3.21 15.87
C GLU A 56 -13.25 -2.74 17.28
N GLU A 57 -12.22 -1.89 17.39
CA GLU A 57 -11.84 -1.17 18.61
C GLU A 57 -12.99 -0.29 19.14
N TYR A 58 -13.83 0.32 18.28
CA TYR A 58 -15.00 1.08 18.72
C TYR A 58 -16.20 0.21 19.14
N ARG A 59 -16.15 -1.11 18.92
CA ARG A 59 -17.15 -2.05 19.47
C ARG A 59 -16.74 -2.60 20.84
N ARG A 60 -15.50 -2.35 21.29
CA ARG A 60 -14.89 -2.97 22.47
C ARG A 60 -14.67 -2.00 23.63
N ASP A 61 -15.43 -0.92 23.71
CA ASP A 61 -15.54 -0.08 24.92
C ASP A 61 -16.35 -0.84 25.98
N GLY A 62 -15.71 -1.88 26.51
CA GLY A 62 -16.20 -2.76 27.57
C GLY A 62 -16.12 -2.10 28.94
N SER A 63 -16.81 -0.97 29.13
CA SER A 63 -16.86 -0.26 30.40
C SER A 63 -18.30 -0.01 30.85
N PHE A 64 -19.00 -1.06 31.28
CA PHE A 64 -20.30 -0.94 31.96
C PHE A 64 -20.46 -1.87 33.18
N TYR A 65 -19.35 -2.32 33.80
CA TYR A 65 -19.41 -3.28 34.92
C TYR A 65 -18.43 -3.00 36.08
N PHE A 66 -18.18 -1.73 36.43
CA PHE A 66 -17.41 -1.40 37.65
C PHE A 66 -18.16 -0.60 38.73
N VAL A 67 -19.46 -0.33 38.56
CA VAL A 67 -20.25 0.40 39.58
C VAL A 67 -20.89 -0.53 40.63
N LEU A 68 -21.09 -1.81 40.33
CA LEU A 68 -21.80 -2.73 41.25
C LEU A 68 -20.91 -3.43 42.28
N LYS A 69 -19.59 -3.41 42.14
CA LYS A 69 -18.69 -4.14 43.06
C LYS A 69 -18.21 -3.30 44.25
N THR A 70 -18.24 -1.97 44.15
CA THR A 70 -17.73 -1.07 45.20
C THR A 70 -18.78 -0.65 46.23
N PHE A 71 -20.07 -0.86 45.96
CA PHE A 71 -21.14 -0.45 46.87
C PHE A 71 -21.52 -1.46 47.96
N GLN A 72 -21.04 -2.71 47.90
CA GLN A 72 -21.39 -3.73 48.90
C GLN A 72 -20.39 -3.91 50.04
N HIS A 73 -19.19 -3.31 49.98
CA HIS A 73 -18.12 -3.61 50.95
C HIS A 73 -17.90 -2.55 52.05
N ASN A 74 -18.71 -1.49 52.08
CA ASN A 74 -18.57 -0.38 53.04
C ASN A 74 -19.70 -0.28 54.08
N VAL A 75 -20.57 -1.29 54.20
CA VAL A 75 -21.70 -1.25 55.18
C VAL A 75 -21.46 -2.15 56.40
N PHE A 76 -20.29 -2.79 56.53
CA PHE A 76 -20.05 -3.77 57.60
C PHE A 76 -18.99 -3.36 58.66
N LEU A 77 -18.32 -2.22 58.49
CA LEU A 77 -17.22 -1.82 59.40
C LEU A 77 -17.61 -0.72 60.42
N ASP A 78 -18.80 -0.15 60.34
CA ASP A 78 -19.24 0.94 61.24
C ASP A 78 -20.00 0.46 62.49
N SER A 79 -20.15 -0.85 62.71
CA SER A 79 -20.90 -1.43 63.85
C SER A 79 -20.04 -2.00 64.98
N LEU A 80 -18.71 -1.89 64.91
CA LEU A 80 -17.77 -2.46 65.89
C LEU A 80 -16.97 -1.41 66.69
N ILE A 81 -17.39 -0.15 66.64
CA ILE A 81 -16.90 0.90 67.54
C ILE A 81 -18.12 1.49 68.23
N SER A 82 -18.60 0.82 69.28
CA SER A 82 -19.49 1.37 70.30
C SER A 82 -19.13 0.81 71.67
#